data_AF-A0AAV5I1N2-F1
#
_entry.id   AF-A0AAV5I1N2-F1
#
_cell.length_a   1.000
_cell.length_b   1.000
_cell.length_c   1.000
_cell.angle_alpha   90.00
_cell.angle_beta   90.00
_cell.angle_gamma   90.00
#
_symmetry.space_group_name_H-M   'P 1'
#
loop_
_entity.id
_entity.type
_entity.pdbx_description
1 polymer ?
#
loop_
_entity_poly.entity_id
_entity_poly.type
_entity_poly.pdbx_seq_one_letter_code
_entity_poly.pdbx_strand_id
1 'polypeptide(L)'
;MNGWRDEEVKVATGSSDCHLVVHPLKLCSSYATVKGTTNTRDYNGEPLATSYHSKFFGTVDYIWYSECLVPTRVLDTLPIDILKRTGGLPCKQVGSDHMALVSEFAFKEDTRNKTEDTPASVDDIS
;
A
#
# COMPACT_ATOMS: atom_id res chain seq x y z
N MET A 1 27.68 -16.83 -1.17
CA MET A 1 26.77 -15.68 -1.15
C MET A 1 27.40 -14.62 -2.01
N ASN A 2 26.82 -14.30 -3.16
CA ASN A 2 27.33 -13.25 -4.03
C ASN A 2 26.63 -11.95 -3.63
N GLY A 3 27.31 -11.12 -2.84
CA GLY A 3 26.89 -9.75 -2.58
C GLY A 3 27.04 -8.89 -3.83
N TRP A 4 26.37 -7.74 -3.83
CA TRP A 4 26.53 -6.74 -4.88
C TRP A 4 27.97 -6.23 -4.89
N ARG A 5 28.54 -6.02 -6.07
CA ARG A 5 29.84 -5.37 -6.26
C ARG A 5 29.71 -3.87 -5.98
N ASP A 6 30.80 -3.22 -5.60
CA ASP A 6 30.82 -1.78 -5.30
C ASP A 6 30.29 -0.93 -6.46
N GLU A 7 30.51 -1.37 -7.71
CA GLU A 7 29.94 -0.72 -8.90
C GLU A 7 28.42 -0.84 -8.96
N GLU A 8 27.85 -1.97 -8.58
CA GLU A 8 26.39 -2.19 -8.54
C GLU A 8 25.77 -1.35 -7.42
N VAL A 9 26.43 -1.25 -6.27
CA VAL A 9 26.02 -0.37 -5.17
C VAL A 9 26.07 1.09 -5.60
N LYS A 10 27.15 1.53 -6.24
CA LYS A 10 27.32 2.91 -6.72
C LYS A 10 26.30 3.29 -7.80
N VAL A 11 25.96 2.37 -8.71
CA VAL A 11 24.90 2.59 -9.71
C VAL A 11 23.53 2.73 -9.04
N ALA A 12 23.22 1.92 -8.03
CA ALA A 12 21.92 1.95 -7.36
C ALA A 12 21.75 3.14 -6.39
N THR A 13 22.84 3.60 -5.77
CA THR A 13 22.80 4.59 -4.67
C THR A 13 23.44 5.94 -5.01
N GLY A 14 24.17 6.02 -6.13
CA GLY A 14 24.95 7.20 -6.53
C GLY A 14 26.31 7.34 -5.84
N SER A 15 26.66 6.49 -4.86
CA SER A 15 27.94 6.51 -4.14
C SER A 15 28.32 5.11 -3.66
N SER A 16 29.59 4.72 -3.78
CA SER A 16 30.08 3.43 -3.24
C SER A 16 29.98 3.34 -1.71
N ASP A 17 29.94 4.50 -1.04
CA ASP A 17 30.00 4.61 0.41
C ASP A 17 28.60 4.80 1.02
N CYS A 18 27.57 4.89 0.18
CA CYS A 18 26.18 5.03 0.60
C CYS A 18 25.50 3.67 0.55
N HIS A 19 25.18 3.11 1.72
CA HIS A 19 24.40 1.86 1.84
C HIS A 19 22.90 2.13 2.12
N LEU A 20 22.48 3.39 2.05
CA LEU A 20 21.11 3.79 2.30
C LEU A 20 20.44 4.23 1.00
N VAL A 21 19.47 3.44 0.55
CA VAL A 21 18.58 3.83 -0.57
C VAL A 21 17.41 4.61 0.02
N VAL A 22 17.26 5.87 -0.39
CA VAL A 22 16.12 6.72 0.01
C VAL A 22 15.26 7.05 -1.20
N HIS A 23 13.97 7.22 -0.98
CA HIS A 23 13.05 7.75 -1.99
C HIS A 23 12.20 8.88 -1.39
N PRO A 24 11.80 9.89 -2.20
CA PRO A 24 11.02 11.03 -1.70
C PRO A 24 9.52 10.71 -1.55
N LEU A 25 9.05 9.61 -2.13
CA LEU A 25 7.64 9.23 -2.10
C LEU A 25 7.20 8.88 -0.67
N LYS A 26 6.08 9.41 -0.21
CA LYS A 26 5.47 9.03 1.08
C LYS A 26 4.37 8.02 0.82
N LEU A 27 4.76 6.76 0.66
CA LEU A 27 3.86 5.69 0.26
C LEU A 27 3.24 4.99 1.47
N CYS A 28 1.97 4.61 1.35
CA CYS A 28 1.27 3.74 2.28
C CYS A 28 0.56 2.63 1.50
N SER A 29 0.40 1.46 2.10
CA SER A 29 -0.42 0.40 1.52
C SER A 29 -1.90 0.71 1.73
N SER A 30 -2.68 0.62 0.64
CA SER A 30 -4.14 0.80 0.71
C SER A 30 -4.81 -0.24 1.59
N TYR A 31 -4.33 -1.49 1.56
CA TYR A 31 -4.90 -2.60 2.33
C TYR A 31 -4.58 -2.47 3.82
N ALA A 32 -3.36 -2.08 4.20
CA ALA A 32 -3.02 -1.79 5.59
C ALA A 32 -3.78 -0.58 6.17
N THR A 33 -4.17 0.38 5.33
CA THR A 33 -4.88 1.60 5.79
C THR A 33 -6.36 1.31 6.09
N VAL A 34 -7.02 0.49 5.27
CA VAL A 34 -8.44 0.16 5.44
C VAL A 34 -8.60 -1.05 6.35
N LYS A 35 -9.36 -0.91 7.44
CA LYS A 35 -9.61 -2.00 8.39
C LYS A 35 -10.22 -3.21 7.69
N GLY A 36 -9.53 -4.35 7.77
CA GLY A 36 -10.08 -5.66 7.39
C GLY A 36 -10.42 -6.53 8.60
N THR A 37 -10.62 -7.82 8.35
CA THR A 37 -10.94 -8.82 9.38
C THR A 37 -9.72 -9.69 9.71
N THR A 38 -9.65 -10.22 10.94
CA THR A 38 -8.48 -11.01 11.42
C THR A 38 -8.29 -12.36 10.72
N ASN A 39 -9.28 -12.83 9.97
CA ASN A 39 -9.21 -14.05 9.16
C ASN A 39 -8.74 -13.80 7.71
N THR A 40 -8.62 -12.53 7.30
CA THR A 40 -8.14 -12.10 5.98
C THR A 40 -6.89 -11.23 6.07
N ARG A 41 -6.62 -10.62 7.24
CA ARG A 41 -5.51 -9.69 7.47
C ARG A 41 -4.49 -10.18 8.50
N ASP A 42 -3.24 -9.78 8.31
CA ASP A 42 -2.15 -9.95 9.28
C ASP A 42 -2.17 -8.82 10.34
N TYR A 43 -1.13 -8.79 11.19
CA TYR A 43 -1.00 -7.79 12.27
C TYR A 43 -0.71 -6.37 11.76
N ASN A 44 -0.23 -6.22 10.52
CA ASN A 44 -0.01 -4.92 9.87
C ASN A 44 -1.25 -4.45 9.09
N GLY A 45 -2.30 -5.27 9.01
CA GLY A 45 -3.49 -4.99 8.22
C GLY A 45 -3.37 -5.38 6.75
N GLU A 46 -2.28 -6.05 6.35
CA GLU A 46 -2.12 -6.56 4.99
C GLU A 46 -2.87 -7.86 4.79
N PRO A 47 -3.24 -8.26 3.56
CA PRO A 47 -3.78 -9.60 3.31
C PRO A 47 -2.87 -10.69 3.88
N LEU A 48 -3.44 -11.79 4.35
CA LEU A 48 -2.66 -12.98 4.75
C LEU A 48 -1.96 -13.63 3.55
N ALA A 49 -2.58 -13.54 2.37
CA ALA A 49 -1.95 -13.87 1.10
C ALA A 49 -2.59 -13.08 -0.03
N THR A 50 -1.79 -12.84 -1.08
CA THR A 50 -2.26 -12.40 -2.40
C THR A 50 -1.92 -13.42 -3.47
N SER A 51 -0.99 -14.34 -3.19
CA SER A 51 -0.66 -15.50 -4.01
C SER A 51 -0.70 -16.78 -3.19
N TYR A 52 -1.25 -17.85 -3.77
CA TYR A 52 -1.30 -19.15 -3.12
C TYR A 52 -1.19 -20.30 -4.13
N HIS A 53 -0.09 -21.04 -4.08
CA HIS A 53 0.10 -22.27 -4.85
C HIS A 53 0.93 -23.30 -4.05
N SER A 54 1.26 -24.43 -4.65
CA SER A 54 1.90 -25.57 -3.96
C SER A 54 3.27 -25.28 -3.32
N LYS A 55 3.92 -24.16 -3.66
CA LYS A 55 5.25 -23.80 -3.13
C LYS A 55 5.26 -22.47 -2.39
N PHE A 56 4.19 -21.69 -2.46
CA PHE A 56 4.16 -20.35 -1.90
C PHE A 56 2.76 -20.01 -1.40
N PHE A 57 2.74 -19.35 -0.26
CA PHE A 57 1.54 -18.78 0.33
C PHE A 57 1.95 -17.49 1.02
N GLY A 58 1.46 -16.35 0.55
CA GLY A 58 1.80 -15.08 1.15
C GLY A 58 1.44 -13.87 0.30
N THR A 59 1.75 -12.70 0.84
CA THR A 59 1.43 -11.39 0.25
C THR A 59 2.63 -10.84 -0.49
N VAL A 60 2.47 -10.68 -1.80
CA VAL A 60 3.50 -10.20 -2.73
C VAL A 60 2.99 -9.11 -3.66
N ASP A 61 1.68 -8.87 -3.66
CA ASP A 61 1.03 -7.83 -4.46
C ASP A 61 0.59 -6.71 -3.53
N TYR A 62 0.78 -5.46 -3.97
CA TYR A 62 0.48 -4.28 -3.17
C TYR A 62 -0.07 -3.17 -4.06
N ILE A 63 -1.03 -2.42 -3.53
CA ILE A 63 -1.46 -1.14 -4.11
C ILE A 63 -1.02 -0.04 -3.15
N TRP A 64 0.06 0.65 -3.52
CA TRP A 64 0.61 1.79 -2.80
C TRP A 64 -0.07 3.08 -3.25
N TYR A 65 -0.29 4.00 -2.30
CA TYR A 65 -0.79 5.35 -2.59
C TYR A 65 0.05 6.40 -1.87
N SER A 66 0.04 7.62 -2.40
CA SER A 66 0.78 8.76 -1.86
C SER A 66 -0.13 9.74 -1.13
N GLU A 67 0.45 10.87 -0.71
CA GLU A 67 -0.30 12.03 -0.21
C GLU A 67 -1.41 12.44 -1.22
N CYS A 68 -2.41 13.15 -0.69
CA CYS A 68 -3.62 13.59 -1.41
C CYS A 68 -4.63 12.50 -1.80
N LEU A 69 -4.31 11.20 -1.67
CA LEU A 69 -5.30 10.12 -1.78
C LEU A 69 -5.61 9.52 -0.40
N VAL A 70 -6.84 9.02 -0.25
CA VAL A 70 -7.27 8.21 0.90
C VAL A 70 -7.99 6.98 0.36
N PRO A 71 -7.55 5.76 0.69
CA PRO A 71 -8.33 4.57 0.38
C PRO A 71 -9.58 4.56 1.25
N THR A 72 -10.75 4.59 0.62
CA THR A 72 -12.05 4.58 1.31
C THR A 72 -12.53 3.15 1.55
N ARG A 73 -12.24 2.26 0.60
CA ARG A 73 -12.60 0.83 0.64
C ARG A 73 -11.57 -0.02 -0.10
N VAL A 74 -11.54 -1.30 0.24
CA VAL A 74 -10.81 -2.33 -0.51
C VAL A 74 -11.70 -3.54 -0.71
N LEU A 75 -11.51 -4.27 -1.81
CA LEU A 75 -12.06 -5.62 -1.95
C LEU A 75 -11.22 -6.56 -1.09
N ASP A 76 -11.83 -7.17 -0.08
CA ASP A 76 -11.10 -8.10 0.78
C ASP A 76 -10.69 -9.38 0.03
N THR A 77 -9.61 -10.01 0.48
CA THR A 77 -9.15 -11.31 0.01
C THR A 77 -9.99 -12.42 0.62
N LEU A 78 -9.87 -13.63 0.08
CA LEU A 78 -10.56 -14.79 0.64
C LEU A 78 -10.05 -15.09 2.06
N PRO A 79 -10.94 -15.44 3.00
CA PRO A 79 -10.55 -15.97 4.30
C PRO A 79 -9.59 -17.16 4.16
N ILE A 80 -8.62 -17.26 5.06
CA ILE A 80 -7.54 -18.24 4.95
C ILE A 80 -8.02 -19.69 4.93
N ASP A 81 -9.08 -20.01 5.65
CA ASP A 81 -9.69 -21.33 5.69
C ASP A 81 -10.34 -21.69 4.35
N ILE A 82 -11.02 -20.72 3.71
CA ILE A 82 -11.61 -20.89 2.38
C ILE A 82 -10.52 -21.04 1.32
N LEU A 83 -9.48 -20.21 1.39
CA LEU A 83 -8.36 -20.27 0.45
C LEU A 83 -7.62 -21.61 0.55
N LYS A 84 -7.32 -22.09 1.76
CA LYS A 84 -6.69 -23.42 1.95
C LYS A 84 -7.56 -24.58 1.43
N ARG A 85 -8.89 -24.45 1.48
CA ARG A 85 -9.81 -25.47 0.95
C ARG A 85 -9.77 -25.60 -0.57
N THR A 86 -9.23 -24.62 -1.31
CA THR A 86 -9.05 -24.77 -2.76
C THR A 86 -7.90 -25.71 -3.11
N GLY A 87 -7.00 -26.00 -2.15
CA GLY A 87 -5.78 -26.80 -2.37
C GLY A 87 -4.68 -26.05 -3.11
N GLY A 88 -4.80 -24.73 -3.24
CA GLY A 88 -3.95 -23.88 -4.07
C GLY A 88 -4.73 -23.22 -5.20
N LEU A 89 -4.09 -22.24 -5.82
CA LEU A 89 -4.53 -21.56 -7.03
C LEU A 89 -3.45 -21.76 -8.13
N PRO A 90 -3.82 -21.71 -9.43
CA PRO A 90 -5.19 -21.65 -9.93
C PRO A 90 -5.98 -22.93 -9.61
N CYS A 91 -7.31 -22.83 -9.66
CA CYS A 91 -8.23 -23.96 -9.47
C CYS A 91 -9.36 -23.90 -10.53
N LYS A 92 -10.32 -24.84 -10.50
CA LYS A 92 -11.40 -24.88 -11.51
C LYS A 92 -12.21 -23.59 -11.61
N GLN A 93 -12.31 -22.83 -10.51
CA GLN A 93 -13.09 -21.60 -10.41
C GLN A 93 -12.24 -20.34 -10.63
N VAL A 94 -10.91 -20.42 -10.48
CA VAL A 94 -10.01 -19.26 -10.48
C VAL A 94 -8.81 -19.56 -11.36
N GLY A 95 -8.65 -18.81 -12.45
CA GLY A 95 -7.61 -19.05 -13.46
C GLY A 95 -6.22 -18.51 -13.14
N SER A 96 -6.06 -17.74 -12.06
CA SER A 96 -4.78 -17.19 -11.60
C SER A 96 -4.41 -17.78 -10.25
N ASP A 97 -3.11 -17.90 -9.97
CA ASP A 97 -2.55 -18.17 -8.65
C ASP A 97 -2.52 -16.94 -7.73
N HIS A 98 -2.78 -15.75 -8.28
CA HIS A 98 -2.90 -14.49 -7.55
C HIS A 98 -4.37 -14.05 -7.42
N MET A 99 -4.70 -13.44 -6.30
CA MET A 99 -5.98 -12.77 -6.05
C MET A 99 -5.91 -11.32 -6.50
N ALA A 100 -6.94 -10.86 -7.19
CA ALA A 100 -7.02 -9.48 -7.63
C ALA A 100 -7.13 -8.52 -6.42
N LEU A 101 -6.29 -7.49 -6.40
CA LEU A 101 -6.40 -6.39 -5.46
C LEU A 101 -7.22 -5.26 -6.09
N VAL A 102 -8.14 -4.69 -5.29
CA VAL A 102 -8.97 -3.56 -5.71
C VAL A 102 -9.11 -2.60 -4.54
N SER A 103 -8.83 -1.33 -4.79
CA SER A 103 -9.00 -0.26 -3.82
C SER A 103 -9.76 0.91 -4.43
N GLU A 104 -10.71 1.45 -3.67
CA GLU A 104 -11.38 2.70 -3.97
C GLU A 104 -10.66 3.83 -3.25
N PHE A 105 -10.44 4.94 -3.95
CA PHE A 105 -9.77 6.12 -3.40
C PHE A 105 -10.65 7.37 -3.51
N ALA A 106 -10.49 8.27 -2.55
CA ALA A 106 -10.95 9.65 -2.62
C ALA A 106 -9.76 10.61 -2.55
N PHE A 107 -9.92 11.80 -3.13
CA PHE A 107 -8.96 12.89 -2.96
C PHE A 107 -9.14 13.55 -1.58
N LYS A 108 -8.04 13.88 -0.91
CA LYS A 108 -8.06 14.74 0.28
C LYS A 108 -8.40 16.16 -0.14
N GLU A 109 -9.29 16.82 0.59
CA GLU A 109 -9.54 18.25 0.41
C GLU A 109 -8.26 19.02 0.81
N ASP A 110 -7.80 19.91 -0.07
CA ASP A 110 -6.63 20.73 0.21
C ASP A 110 -7.01 21.87 1.17
N THR A 111 -6.66 21.72 2.45
CA THR A 111 -6.95 22.75 3.45
C THR A 111 -6.07 23.99 3.31
N ARG A 112 -5.15 24.05 2.34
CA ARG A 112 -4.21 25.17 2.17
C ARG A 112 -4.82 26.46 1.61
N ASN A 113 -6.09 26.46 1.16
CA ASN A 113 -6.72 27.62 0.51
C ASN A 113 -7.95 28.22 1.25
N LYS A 114 -8.12 27.99 2.56
CA LYS A 114 -9.29 28.54 3.31
C LYS A 114 -8.96 29.73 4.24
N THR A 115 -7.76 30.32 4.19
CA THR A 115 -7.32 31.34 5.16
C THR A 115 -7.14 32.76 4.61
N GLU A 116 -7.67 33.08 3.43
CA GLU A 116 -7.69 34.47 2.93
C GLU A 116 -9.10 34.85 2.47
N ASP A 117 -9.99 35.08 3.43
CA ASP A 117 -11.19 35.92 3.27
C ASP A 117 -11.80 36.16 4.66
N THR A 118 -11.10 36.92 5.50
CA THR A 118 -11.72 37.60 6.64
C THR A 118 -11.55 39.10 6.39
N PRO A 119 -12.63 39.86 6.15
CA PRO A 119 -12.49 41.30 5.98
C PRO A 119 -12.08 41.89 7.33
N ALA A 120 -11.01 42.68 7.33
CA ALA A 120 -10.55 43.40 8.52
C ALA A 120 -11.70 44.27 9.06
N SER A 121 -12.02 44.10 10.36
CA SER A 121 -12.86 45.03 11.08
C SER A 121 -12.17 46.41 11.08
N VAL A 122 -12.89 47.42 10.58
CA VAL A 122 -12.48 48.81 10.70
C VAL A 122 -12.79 49.23 12.13
N ASP A 123 -11.77 49.21 12.99
CA ASP A 123 -11.86 49.76 14.33
C ASP A 123 -11.87 51.30 14.28
N ASP A 124 -12.72 51.86 15.13
CA ASP A 124 -13.05 53.27 15.36
C ASP A 124 -11.83 54.21 15.40
N ILE A 125 -11.93 55.32 14.66
CA ILE A 125 -11.10 56.51 14.86
C ILE A 125 -11.86 57.42 15.84
N SER A 126 -11.27 57.62 17.02
CA SER A 126 -11.67 58.61 18.03
C SER A 126 -11.51 60.05 17.56
#